data_AF-A0A2H9U1X0-F1
#
_entry.id   AF-A0A2H9U1X0-F1
#
_cell.length_a   1.000
_cell.length_b   1.000
_cell.length_c   1.000
_cell.angle_alpha   90.00
_cell.angle_beta   90.00
_cell.angle_gamma   90.00
#
_symmetry.space_group_name_H-M   'P 1'
#
loop_
_entity.id
_entity.type
_entity.pdbx_description
1 polymer ?
#
loop_
_entity_poly.entity_id
_entity_poly.type
_entity_poly.pdbx_seq_one_letter_code
_entity_poly.pdbx_strand_id
1 'polypeptide(L)'
;MTTTISVINQKGGVGKTTTVINLAARFAELGKRVLAFDLDPQGNLSTVLSGGRYEFNMTVADLFDKPKRVDIQATIIQGEANKEPIPNLYLVPADIRLSKVIEQSLTQIHRERILMRHLDKLDGQFDIILLDCPPNLSLTSTNAMMAADMFLIPVDGGSFSLNGLADLLDALEEVKETENVPYFAFRNERAKQNKLINEFLDEQLKGLRDRVGTNDKSGVLNSCIRREESIGQASVTSMPLRYYRPSALATMDYKELATEVLNKINELQR
;
A
#
# COMPACT_ATOMS: atom_id res chain seq x y z
N MET A 1 2.02 -15.50 12.15
CA MET A 1 2.69 -15.36 10.85
C MET A 1 2.33 -13.98 10.35
N THR A 2 3.34 -13.19 10.00
CA THR A 2 3.14 -11.84 9.45
C THR A 2 2.67 -11.95 8.00
N THR A 3 1.80 -11.05 7.52
CA THR A 3 1.48 -10.92 6.09
C THR A 3 1.87 -9.56 5.56
N THR A 4 2.72 -9.54 4.55
CA THR A 4 3.21 -8.32 3.89
C THR A 4 2.39 -8.05 2.62
N ILE A 5 1.79 -6.87 2.56
CA ILE A 5 0.89 -6.45 1.50
C ILE A 5 1.45 -5.19 0.84
N SER A 6 1.75 -5.28 -0.46
CA SER A 6 2.15 -4.13 -1.26
C SER A 6 0.95 -3.48 -1.93
N VAL A 7 0.75 -2.18 -1.70
CA VAL A 7 -0.26 -1.39 -2.43
C VAL A 7 0.43 -0.72 -3.61
N ILE A 8 0.14 -1.18 -4.82
CA ILE A 8 0.92 -0.83 -6.00
C ILE A 8 0.07 -0.50 -7.22
N ASN A 9 0.56 0.46 -8.00
CA ASN A 9 0.07 0.86 -9.31
C ASN A 9 1.09 1.85 -9.92
N GLN A 10 1.48 1.65 -11.17
CA GLN A 10 2.40 2.54 -11.89
C GLN A 10 1.82 3.95 -12.09
N LYS A 11 0.49 4.09 -12.07
CA LYS A 11 -0.16 5.39 -12.22
C LYS A 11 -0.15 6.20 -10.93
N GLY A 12 0.21 7.48 -11.03
CA GLY A 12 0.05 8.47 -9.95
C GLY A 12 -1.41 8.81 -9.68
N GLY A 13 -1.75 9.12 -8.42
CA GLY A 13 -3.08 9.62 -8.07
C GLY A 13 -4.19 8.58 -7.96
N VAL A 14 -3.93 7.29 -8.18
CA VAL A 14 -4.97 6.23 -8.07
C VAL A 14 -5.39 5.89 -6.63
N GLY A 15 -4.83 6.56 -5.62
CA GLY A 15 -5.15 6.35 -4.21
C GLY A 15 -4.38 5.24 -3.48
N LYS A 16 -3.12 4.93 -3.87
CA LYS A 16 -2.24 3.99 -3.16
C LYS A 16 -2.03 4.37 -1.69
N THR A 17 -1.40 5.51 -1.45
CA THR A 17 -1.16 6.08 -0.12
C THR A 17 -2.45 6.19 0.69
N THR A 18 -3.51 6.73 0.08
CA THR A 18 -4.83 6.85 0.72
C THR A 18 -5.36 5.49 1.18
N THR A 19 -5.17 4.46 0.37
CA THR A 19 -5.58 3.10 0.70
C THR A 19 -4.75 2.54 1.85
N VAL A 20 -3.43 2.72 1.82
CA VAL A 20 -2.54 2.29 2.92
C VAL A 20 -2.93 2.96 4.23
N ILE A 21 -3.10 4.29 4.24
CA ILE A 21 -3.51 5.07 5.43
C ILE A 21 -4.78 4.48 6.05
N ASN A 22 -5.82 4.29 5.23
CA ASN A 22 -7.12 3.91 5.74
C ASN A 22 -7.21 2.42 6.08
N LEU A 23 -6.58 1.53 5.30
CA LEU A 23 -6.49 0.12 5.66
C LEU A 23 -5.68 -0.09 6.93
N ALA A 24 -4.57 0.62 7.11
CA ALA A 24 -3.76 0.49 8.30
C ALA A 24 -4.55 0.86 9.57
N ALA A 25 -5.26 1.99 9.52
CA ALA A 25 -6.16 2.40 10.61
C ALA A 25 -7.30 1.39 10.85
N ARG A 26 -7.84 0.76 9.80
CA ARG A 26 -8.92 -0.24 9.92
C ARG A 26 -8.44 -1.58 10.48
N PHE A 27 -7.30 -2.07 10.03
CA PHE A 27 -6.71 -3.29 10.59
C PHE A 27 -6.34 -3.09 12.06
N ALA A 28 -5.77 -1.93 12.40
CA ALA A 28 -5.46 -1.58 13.79
C ALA A 28 -6.71 -1.53 14.69
N GLU A 29 -7.81 -0.94 14.19
CA GLU A 29 -9.11 -0.94 14.86
C GLU A 29 -9.64 -2.38 15.09
N LEU A 30 -9.43 -3.27 14.14
CA LEU A 30 -9.80 -4.68 14.24
C LEU A 30 -8.84 -5.50 15.13
N GLY A 31 -7.96 -4.83 15.88
CA GLY A 31 -7.05 -5.44 16.85
C GLY A 31 -5.78 -6.04 16.23
N LYS A 32 -5.53 -5.83 14.94
CA LYS A 32 -4.30 -6.29 14.29
C LYS A 32 -3.15 -5.36 14.64
N ARG A 33 -1.97 -5.91 14.90
CA ARG A 33 -0.72 -5.14 14.95
C ARG A 33 -0.26 -4.86 13.53
N VAL A 34 -0.26 -3.59 13.15
CA VAL A 34 -0.01 -3.15 11.78
C VAL A 34 1.24 -2.29 11.72
N LEU A 35 2.13 -2.58 10.78
CA LEU A 35 3.25 -1.72 10.42
C LEU A 35 3.08 -1.20 8.99
N ALA A 36 3.02 0.11 8.81
CA ALA A 36 2.98 0.73 7.49
C ALA A 36 4.37 1.25 7.11
N PHE A 37 4.84 0.97 5.90
CA PHE A 37 6.06 1.53 5.32
C PHE A 37 5.72 2.55 4.27
N ASP A 38 6.30 3.74 4.41
CA ASP A 38 6.33 4.71 3.31
C ASP A 38 7.55 4.41 2.45
N LEU A 39 7.34 4.05 1.18
CA LEU A 39 8.42 3.78 0.24
C LEU A 39 8.52 4.84 -0.86
N ASP A 40 7.74 5.92 -0.74
CA ASP A 40 7.76 7.06 -1.64
C ASP A 40 8.57 8.20 -1.01
N PRO A 41 9.62 8.72 -1.69
CA PRO A 41 10.38 9.86 -1.20
C PRO A 41 9.55 11.12 -0.92
N GLN A 42 8.31 11.21 -1.42
CA GLN A 42 7.39 12.30 -1.10
C GLN A 42 6.89 12.28 0.35
N GLY A 43 6.97 11.15 1.06
CA GLY A 43 6.65 11.10 2.49
C GLY A 43 5.17 11.32 2.83
N ASN A 44 4.24 11.10 1.89
CA ASN A 44 2.82 11.41 2.08
C ASN A 44 2.18 10.52 3.14
N LEU A 45 2.48 9.21 3.12
CA LEU A 45 2.00 8.28 4.14
C LEU A 45 2.56 8.70 5.51
N SER A 46 3.85 9.02 5.55
CA SER A 46 4.56 9.43 6.75
C SER A 46 3.95 10.66 7.38
N THR A 47 3.65 11.67 6.58
CA THR A 47 3.03 12.91 7.04
C THR A 47 1.67 12.62 7.68
N VAL A 48 0.82 11.83 7.02
CA VAL A 48 -0.53 11.55 7.53
C VAL A 48 -0.52 10.65 8.75
N LEU A 49 0.26 9.56 8.75
CA LEU A 49 0.27 8.60 9.87
C LEU A 49 1.13 9.05 11.06
N SER A 50 1.88 10.14 10.95
CA SER A 50 2.60 10.76 12.07
C SER A 50 1.88 11.96 12.68
N GLY A 51 0.66 12.28 12.23
CA GLY A 51 -0.07 13.45 12.70
C GLY A 51 0.51 14.78 12.20
N GLY A 52 1.14 14.79 11.02
CA GLY A 52 1.67 15.99 10.36
C GLY A 52 3.14 16.29 10.62
N ARG A 53 3.95 15.28 10.99
CA ARG A 53 5.41 15.45 11.13
C ARG A 53 6.09 15.33 9.77
N TYR A 54 7.17 16.09 9.60
CA TYR A 54 8.02 16.08 8.39
C TYR A 54 9.49 15.74 8.69
N GLU A 55 9.86 15.74 9.97
CA GLU A 55 11.22 15.46 10.42
C GLU A 55 11.23 14.21 11.28
N PHE A 56 12.14 13.28 10.96
CA PHE A 56 12.28 12.01 11.61
C PHE A 56 13.77 11.73 11.85
N ASN A 57 14.11 11.15 13.00
CA ASN A 57 15.50 10.81 13.33
C ASN A 57 16.05 9.72 12.39
N MET A 58 15.23 8.73 12.07
CA MET A 58 15.54 7.66 11.13
C MET A 58 14.33 7.40 10.25
N THR A 59 14.59 7.12 8.98
CA THR A 59 13.57 6.80 7.98
C THR A 59 13.96 5.55 7.22
N VAL A 60 13.07 5.09 6.32
CA VAL A 60 13.37 4.01 5.38
C VAL A 60 14.63 4.31 4.55
N ALA A 61 14.97 5.58 4.32
CA ALA A 61 16.19 5.96 3.61
C ALA A 61 17.44 5.40 4.30
N ASP A 62 17.47 5.37 5.63
CA ASP A 62 18.59 4.83 6.40
C ASP A 62 18.73 3.30 6.24
N LEU A 63 17.60 2.59 6.10
CA LEU A 63 17.59 1.14 5.80
C LEU A 63 18.19 0.85 4.42
N PHE A 64 17.88 1.68 3.42
CA PHE A 64 18.42 1.50 2.07
C PHE A 64 19.87 1.99 1.94
N ASP A 65 20.28 3.03 2.66
CA ASP A 65 21.65 3.57 2.62
C ASP A 65 22.65 2.62 3.29
N LYS A 66 22.29 2.09 4.48
CA LYS A 66 23.18 1.27 5.31
C LYS A 66 22.48 -0.01 5.79
N PRO A 67 22.06 -0.90 4.87
CA PRO A 67 21.21 -2.06 5.18
C PRO A 67 21.83 -3.05 6.18
N LYS A 68 23.16 -3.09 6.28
CA LYS A 68 23.88 -3.96 7.22
C LYS A 68 24.11 -3.35 8.60
N ARG A 69 23.97 -2.03 8.75
CA ARG A 69 24.31 -1.30 9.99
C ARG A 69 23.09 -0.78 10.73
N VAL A 70 21.99 -0.56 10.03
CA VAL A 70 20.77 -0.02 10.61
C VAL A 70 19.89 -1.16 11.12
N ASP A 71 19.46 -1.06 12.38
CA ASP A 71 18.39 -1.88 12.91
C ASP A 71 17.04 -1.29 12.50
N ILE A 72 16.19 -2.13 11.92
CA ILE A 72 14.84 -1.75 11.50
C ILE A 72 13.98 -1.30 12.69
N GLN A 73 14.21 -1.83 13.89
CA GLN A 73 13.46 -1.42 15.08
C GLN A 73 13.63 0.06 15.39
N ALA A 74 14.82 0.61 15.14
CA ALA A 74 15.12 2.02 15.39
C ALA A 74 14.39 2.99 14.45
N THR A 75 13.84 2.49 13.34
CA THR A 75 13.09 3.29 12.37
C THR A 75 11.59 3.29 12.62
N ILE A 76 11.09 2.40 13.48
CA ILE A 76 9.66 2.23 13.73
C ILE A 76 9.18 3.27 14.74
N ILE A 77 8.14 4.01 14.38
CA ILE A 77 7.46 4.96 15.26
C ILE A 77 5.99 4.58 15.43
N GLN A 78 5.36 5.05 16.50
CA GLN A 78 3.93 4.90 16.72
C GLN A 78 3.16 5.77 15.70
N GLY A 79 2.12 5.21 15.08
CA GLY A 79 1.20 5.99 14.26
C GLY A 79 0.31 6.89 15.14
N GLU A 80 0.00 8.09 14.66
CA GLU A 80 -0.73 9.10 15.42
C GLU A 80 -1.87 9.72 14.60
N ALA A 81 -2.93 10.13 15.28
CA ALA A 81 -3.97 11.00 14.76
C ALA A 81 -4.36 12.01 15.84
N ASN A 82 -4.50 13.29 15.48
CA ASN A 82 -4.77 14.36 16.45
C ASN A 82 -3.76 14.44 17.61
N LYS A 83 -2.48 14.14 17.34
CA LYS A 83 -1.38 14.06 18.33
C LYS A 83 -1.57 12.97 19.40
N GLU A 84 -2.50 12.05 19.17
CA GLU A 84 -2.72 10.90 20.03
C GLU A 84 -2.27 9.62 19.30
N PRO A 85 -1.65 8.67 20.01
CA PRO A 85 -1.24 7.41 19.42
C PRO A 85 -2.45 6.59 18.97
N ILE A 86 -2.39 6.04 17.77
CA ILE A 86 -3.36 5.06 17.27
C ILE A 86 -2.92 3.68 17.79
N PRO A 87 -3.70 3.01 18.65
CA PRO A 87 -3.34 1.69 19.17
C PRO A 87 -3.10 0.69 18.05
N ASN A 88 -2.09 -0.17 18.22
CA ASN A 88 -1.69 -1.21 17.27
C ASN A 88 -1.18 -0.74 15.89
N LEU A 89 -1.09 0.57 15.63
CA LEU A 89 -0.59 1.10 14.36
C LEU A 89 0.80 1.69 14.51
N TYR A 90 1.71 1.26 13.65
CA TYR A 90 3.10 1.66 13.61
C TYR A 90 3.48 2.09 12.19
N LEU A 91 4.53 2.88 12.08
CA LEU A 91 5.00 3.48 10.83
C LEU A 91 6.53 3.39 10.73
N VAL A 92 7.03 3.02 9.55
CA VAL A 92 8.39 3.36 9.12
C VAL A 92 8.28 4.53 8.13
N PRO A 93 8.73 5.73 8.53
CA PRO A 93 8.56 6.92 7.72
C PRO A 93 9.56 6.99 6.56
N ALA A 94 9.25 7.83 5.57
CA ALA A 94 10.13 8.22 4.48
C ALA A 94 10.36 9.73 4.49
N ASP A 95 11.44 10.12 3.83
CA ASP A 95 11.75 11.52 3.56
C ASP A 95 12.49 11.63 2.21
N ILE A 96 12.75 12.87 1.79
CA ILE A 96 13.39 13.20 0.52
C ILE A 96 14.79 12.58 0.34
N ARG A 97 15.48 12.20 1.42
CA ARG A 97 16.81 11.55 1.33
C ARG A 97 16.71 10.20 0.61
N LEU A 98 15.55 9.53 0.66
CA LEU A 98 15.32 8.27 -0.05
C LEU A 98 15.60 8.39 -1.56
N SER A 99 15.26 9.52 -2.20
CA SER A 99 15.56 9.76 -3.62
C SER A 99 17.06 9.66 -3.91
N LYS A 100 17.89 10.27 -3.07
CA LYS A 100 19.36 10.24 -3.20
C LYS A 100 19.90 8.83 -2.99
N VAL A 101 19.35 8.11 -2.02
CA VAL A 101 19.75 6.72 -1.74
C VAL A 101 19.41 5.81 -2.92
N ILE A 102 18.25 5.98 -3.54
CA ILE A 102 17.85 5.23 -4.75
C ILE A 102 18.86 5.45 -5.88
N GLU A 103 19.23 6.70 -6.16
CA GLU A 103 20.20 7.05 -7.21
C GLU A 103 21.59 6.46 -6.93
N GLN A 104 22.06 6.54 -5.68
CA GLN A 104 23.38 6.03 -5.28
C GLN A 104 23.43 4.50 -5.22
N SER A 105 22.29 3.83 -5.09
CA SER A 105 22.19 2.37 -5.02
C SER A 105 22.25 1.70 -6.40
N LEU A 106 22.40 2.48 -7.48
CA LEU A 106 22.40 1.97 -8.86
C LEU A 106 23.54 0.97 -9.19
N THR A 107 24.57 0.89 -8.37
CA THR A 107 25.71 -0.02 -8.56
C THR A 107 25.81 -1.10 -7.48
N GLN A 108 24.91 -1.12 -6.50
CA GLN A 108 24.94 -2.08 -5.41
C GLN A 108 24.40 -3.45 -5.82
N ILE A 109 25.08 -4.51 -5.41
CA ILE A 109 24.67 -5.91 -5.63
C ILE A 109 23.57 -6.29 -4.63
N HIS A 110 22.53 -6.99 -5.09
CA HIS A 110 21.38 -7.44 -4.29
C HIS A 110 20.57 -6.33 -3.63
N ARG A 111 20.53 -5.15 -4.25
CA ARG A 111 19.79 -3.98 -3.77
C ARG A 111 18.28 -4.19 -3.77
N GLU A 112 17.79 -5.09 -4.61
CA GLU A 112 16.39 -5.44 -4.79
C GLU A 112 15.83 -6.26 -3.61
N ARG A 113 16.70 -6.84 -2.78
CA ARG A 113 16.34 -7.66 -1.61
C ARG A 113 16.58 -6.97 -0.27
N ILE A 114 16.83 -5.66 -0.26
CA ILE A 114 17.12 -4.91 0.98
C ILE A 114 15.92 -5.01 1.93
N LEU A 115 14.73 -4.63 1.47
CA LEU A 115 13.53 -4.58 2.31
C LEU A 115 13.18 -5.97 2.84
N MET A 116 13.19 -6.99 1.98
CA MET A 116 12.92 -8.39 2.34
C MET A 116 13.77 -8.84 3.54
N ARG A 117 15.09 -8.62 3.51
CA ARG A 117 16.01 -8.99 4.60
C ARG A 117 15.73 -8.23 5.90
N HIS A 118 15.17 -7.03 5.82
CA HIS A 118 14.78 -6.26 6.99
C HIS A 118 13.45 -6.76 7.57
N LEU A 119 12.47 -7.07 6.71
CA LEU A 119 11.18 -7.60 7.13
C LEU A 119 11.30 -8.99 7.77
N ASP A 120 12.25 -9.83 7.33
CA ASP A 120 12.55 -11.12 7.96
C ASP A 120 12.86 -10.99 9.47
N LYS A 121 13.42 -9.85 9.90
CA LYS A 121 13.73 -9.57 11.31
C LYS A 121 12.50 -9.17 12.14
N LEU A 122 11.38 -8.88 11.48
CA LEU A 122 10.12 -8.48 12.10
C LEU A 122 9.09 -9.60 12.12
N ASP A 123 9.44 -10.82 11.67
CA ASP A 123 8.49 -11.93 11.65
C ASP A 123 7.89 -12.20 13.04
N GLY A 124 6.57 -12.38 13.06
CA GLY A 124 5.79 -12.58 14.28
C GLY A 124 5.57 -11.34 15.16
N GLN A 125 6.14 -10.18 14.84
CA GLN A 125 5.95 -8.96 15.64
C GLN A 125 4.72 -8.16 15.22
N PHE A 126 4.32 -8.28 13.96
CA PHE A 126 3.16 -7.63 13.37
C PHE A 126 2.26 -8.69 12.73
N ASP A 127 0.96 -8.47 12.74
CA ASP A 127 0.05 -9.33 12.00
C ASP A 127 0.09 -8.96 10.51
N ILE A 128 0.18 -7.66 10.20
CA ILE A 128 0.12 -7.12 8.85
C ILE A 128 1.20 -6.06 8.66
N ILE A 129 1.93 -6.15 7.55
CA ILE A 129 2.82 -5.10 7.06
C ILE A 129 2.22 -4.53 5.76
N LEU A 130 2.04 -3.22 5.69
CA LEU A 130 1.56 -2.53 4.48
C LEU A 130 2.70 -1.72 3.87
N LEU A 131 2.94 -1.89 2.57
CA LEU A 131 3.96 -1.16 1.83
C LEU A 131 3.28 -0.17 0.87
N ASP A 132 3.50 1.13 1.07
CA ASP A 132 3.03 2.20 0.16
C ASP A 132 4.08 2.48 -0.92
N CYS A 133 3.81 2.02 -2.15
CA CYS A 133 4.77 2.13 -3.25
C CYS A 133 4.63 3.46 -4.01
N PRO A 134 5.74 4.03 -4.52
CA PRO A 134 5.69 5.20 -5.39
C PRO A 134 5.02 4.88 -6.74
N PRO A 135 4.61 5.91 -7.52
CA PRO A 135 3.95 5.75 -8.81
C PRO A 135 4.94 5.44 -9.96
N ASN A 136 5.83 4.48 -9.76
CA ASN A 136 6.82 4.03 -10.73
C ASN A 136 7.38 2.65 -10.35
N LEU A 137 8.12 2.01 -11.25
CA LEU A 137 8.88 0.78 -10.99
C LEU A 137 10.33 1.09 -10.57
N SER A 138 10.50 1.93 -9.55
CA SER A 138 11.84 2.24 -9.00
C SER A 138 12.36 1.15 -8.07
N LEU A 139 13.58 1.34 -7.53
CA LEU A 139 14.23 0.43 -6.58
C LEU A 139 13.32 0.06 -5.40
N THR A 140 12.60 1.03 -4.83
CA THR A 140 11.75 0.78 -3.66
C THR A 140 10.51 -0.01 -4.02
N SER A 141 9.91 0.24 -5.19
CA SER A 141 8.82 -0.58 -5.74
C SER A 141 9.27 -2.03 -5.98
N THR A 142 10.43 -2.25 -6.59
CA THR A 142 10.96 -3.61 -6.79
C THR A 142 11.23 -4.31 -5.45
N ASN A 143 11.79 -3.61 -4.46
CA ASN A 143 11.97 -4.16 -3.11
C ASN A 143 10.63 -4.54 -2.47
N ALA A 144 9.61 -3.70 -2.61
CA ALA A 144 8.28 -3.96 -2.11
C ALA A 144 7.64 -5.18 -2.79
N MET A 145 7.87 -5.36 -4.09
CA MET A 145 7.41 -6.54 -4.82
C MET A 145 8.07 -7.81 -4.33
N MET A 146 9.40 -7.80 -4.21
CA MET A 146 10.11 -8.98 -3.72
C MET A 146 9.66 -9.39 -2.32
N ALA A 147 9.46 -8.41 -1.43
CA ALA A 147 9.14 -8.62 -0.03
C ALA A 147 7.65 -8.93 0.25
N ALA A 148 6.73 -8.64 -0.67
CA ALA A 148 5.30 -8.83 -0.43
C ALA A 148 4.83 -10.28 -0.67
N ASP A 149 3.89 -10.70 0.17
CA ASP A 149 3.16 -11.97 0.05
C ASP A 149 1.97 -11.83 -0.89
N MET A 150 1.35 -10.64 -0.92
CA MET A 150 0.24 -10.31 -1.81
C MET A 150 0.23 -8.84 -2.20
N PHE A 151 -0.48 -8.54 -3.29
CA PHE A 151 -0.57 -7.20 -3.85
C PHE A 151 -2.00 -6.67 -3.84
N LEU A 152 -2.18 -5.38 -3.52
CA LEU A 152 -3.43 -4.67 -3.68
C LEU A 152 -3.27 -3.58 -4.74
N ILE A 153 -4.17 -3.60 -5.73
CA ILE A 153 -4.08 -2.72 -6.89
C ILE A 153 -5.31 -1.82 -6.95
N PRO A 154 -5.24 -0.58 -6.44
CA PRO A 154 -6.32 0.39 -6.62
C PRO A 154 -6.42 0.79 -8.11
N VAL A 155 -7.62 0.75 -8.66
CA VAL A 155 -7.91 1.12 -10.05
C VAL A 155 -8.92 2.27 -10.08
N ASP A 156 -8.56 3.38 -10.72
CA ASP A 156 -9.41 4.56 -10.90
C ASP A 156 -9.94 4.67 -12.34
N GLY A 157 -10.83 5.64 -12.59
CA GLY A 157 -11.48 5.86 -13.88
C GLY A 157 -10.64 6.55 -14.96
N GLY A 158 -9.33 6.71 -14.77
CA GLY A 158 -8.50 7.39 -15.76
C GLY A 158 -8.21 6.54 -17.00
N SER A 159 -7.95 7.23 -18.11
CA SER A 159 -7.99 6.79 -19.51
C SER A 159 -7.05 5.64 -19.95
N PHE A 160 -6.36 4.94 -19.04
CA PHE A 160 -5.28 4.00 -19.40
C PHE A 160 -5.26 2.73 -18.55
N SER A 161 -6.40 2.33 -17.98
CA SER A 161 -6.44 1.36 -16.88
C SER A 161 -6.08 -0.09 -17.23
N LEU A 162 -6.16 -0.51 -18.50
CA LEU A 162 -5.94 -1.91 -18.87
C LEU A 162 -4.51 -2.23 -19.29
N ASN A 163 -3.93 -1.44 -20.21
CA ASN A 163 -2.54 -1.63 -20.63
C ASN A 163 -1.59 -1.43 -19.45
N GLY A 164 -1.79 -0.34 -18.68
CA GLY A 164 -0.95 -0.08 -17.50
C GLY A 164 -1.12 -1.11 -16.37
N LEU A 165 -2.26 -1.81 -16.31
CA LEU A 165 -2.46 -2.93 -15.40
C LEU A 165 -1.77 -4.19 -15.93
N ALA A 166 -1.89 -4.51 -17.22
CA ALA A 166 -1.20 -5.64 -17.81
C ALA A 166 0.32 -5.52 -17.65
N ASP A 167 0.90 -4.36 -17.97
CA ASP A 167 2.33 -4.08 -17.80
C ASP A 167 2.79 -4.22 -16.34
N LEU A 168 1.93 -3.82 -15.38
CA LEU A 168 2.19 -4.01 -13.96
C LEU A 168 2.20 -5.48 -13.57
N LEU A 169 1.23 -6.27 -14.07
CA LEU A 169 1.14 -7.70 -13.75
C LEU A 169 2.33 -8.46 -14.33
N ASP A 170 2.70 -8.18 -15.57
CA ASP A 170 3.86 -8.81 -16.21
C ASP A 170 5.16 -8.47 -15.44
N ALA A 171 5.32 -7.21 -14.99
CA ALA A 171 6.44 -6.83 -14.13
C ALA A 171 6.43 -7.51 -12.75
N LEU A 172 5.24 -7.74 -12.17
CA LEU A 172 5.12 -8.47 -10.91
C LEU A 172 5.55 -9.94 -11.05
N GLU A 173 5.12 -10.60 -12.13
CA GLU A 173 5.48 -11.98 -12.45
C GLU A 173 6.99 -12.12 -12.69
N GLU A 174 7.60 -11.16 -13.40
CA GLU A 174 9.04 -11.09 -13.61
C GLU A 174 9.81 -10.94 -12.29
N VAL A 175 9.43 -9.97 -11.45
CA VAL A 175 10.14 -9.69 -10.18
C VAL A 175 9.95 -10.80 -9.15
N LYS A 176 8.77 -11.43 -9.09
CA LYS A 176 8.50 -12.56 -8.19
C LYS A 176 9.03 -13.89 -8.74
N GLU A 177 9.50 -13.92 -9.98
CA GLU A 177 9.97 -15.13 -10.68
C GLU A 177 8.90 -16.24 -10.69
N THR A 178 7.62 -15.86 -10.80
CA THR A 178 6.48 -16.80 -10.81
C THR A 178 5.26 -16.19 -11.46
N GLU A 179 4.48 -17.00 -12.18
CA GLU A 179 3.19 -16.61 -12.75
C GLU A 179 2.05 -16.64 -11.71
N ASN A 180 2.28 -17.21 -10.52
CA ASN A 180 1.28 -17.37 -9.47
C ASN A 180 1.38 -16.29 -8.38
N VAL A 181 1.47 -15.03 -8.79
CA VAL A 181 1.55 -13.89 -7.87
C VAL A 181 0.17 -13.58 -7.30
N PRO A 182 -0.04 -13.62 -5.96
CA PRO A 182 -1.33 -13.26 -5.37
C PRO A 182 -1.59 -11.76 -5.45
N TYR A 183 -2.59 -11.34 -6.21
CA TYR A 183 -2.97 -9.93 -6.33
C TYR A 183 -4.47 -9.73 -6.32
N PHE A 184 -4.93 -8.62 -5.74
CA PHE A 184 -6.33 -8.24 -5.78
C PHE A 184 -6.49 -6.78 -6.20
N ALA A 185 -7.11 -6.58 -7.35
CA ALA A 185 -7.50 -5.26 -7.83
C ALA A 185 -8.84 -4.84 -7.21
N PHE A 186 -9.01 -3.56 -6.95
CA PHE A 186 -10.29 -3.03 -6.48
C PHE A 186 -10.56 -1.65 -7.06
N ARG A 187 -11.84 -1.30 -7.09
CA ARG A 187 -12.28 -0.04 -7.69
C ARG A 187 -12.15 1.12 -6.72
N ASN A 188 -11.48 2.17 -7.14
CA ASN A 188 -11.32 3.41 -6.39
C ASN A 188 -11.94 4.61 -7.13
N GLU A 189 -12.21 5.68 -6.38
CA GLU A 189 -12.76 6.95 -6.85
C GLU A 189 -14.07 6.84 -7.65
N ARG A 190 -14.95 5.88 -7.30
CA ARG A 190 -16.21 5.71 -8.01
C ARG A 190 -17.14 6.90 -7.78
N ALA A 191 -17.40 7.65 -8.83
CA ALA A 191 -18.37 8.74 -8.85
C ALA A 191 -19.64 8.28 -9.58
N LYS A 192 -20.79 8.21 -8.87
CA LYS A 192 -22.06 7.68 -9.43
C LYS A 192 -22.51 8.38 -10.70
N GLN A 193 -22.22 9.68 -10.82
CA GLN A 193 -22.56 10.50 -11.97
C GLN A 193 -21.77 10.16 -13.25
N ASN A 194 -20.59 9.55 -13.11
CA ASN A 194 -19.69 9.26 -14.24
C ASN A 194 -20.02 7.92 -14.92
N LYS A 195 -21.24 7.77 -15.46
CA LYS A 195 -21.73 6.48 -16.01
C LYS A 195 -20.79 5.85 -17.04
N LEU A 196 -20.35 6.62 -18.04
CA LEU A 196 -19.46 6.10 -19.11
C LEU A 196 -18.13 5.58 -18.57
N ILE A 197 -17.47 6.34 -17.69
CA ILE A 197 -16.22 5.93 -17.04
C ILE A 197 -16.47 4.68 -16.18
N ASN A 198 -17.61 4.64 -15.52
CA ASN A 198 -17.96 3.55 -14.64
C ASN A 198 -18.19 2.24 -15.41
N GLU A 199 -18.92 2.30 -16.51
CA GLU A 199 -19.16 1.16 -17.42
C GLU A 199 -17.84 0.67 -18.02
N PHE A 200 -17.01 1.60 -18.52
CA PHE A 200 -15.69 1.27 -19.06
C PHE A 200 -14.83 0.51 -18.05
N LEU A 201 -14.75 0.99 -16.80
CA LEU A 201 -13.99 0.32 -15.75
C LEU A 201 -14.55 -1.05 -15.37
N ASP A 202 -15.87 -1.19 -15.32
CA ASP A 202 -16.49 -2.46 -14.98
C ASP A 202 -16.19 -3.50 -16.08
N GLU A 203 -16.12 -3.11 -17.35
CA GLU A 203 -15.63 -3.95 -18.45
C GLU A 203 -14.14 -4.31 -18.29
N GLN A 204 -13.29 -3.34 -17.92
CA GLN A 204 -11.86 -3.60 -17.72
C GLN A 204 -11.61 -4.62 -16.60
N LEU A 205 -12.29 -4.43 -15.45
CA LEU A 205 -12.18 -5.33 -14.31
C LEU A 205 -12.77 -6.72 -14.63
N LYS A 206 -13.79 -6.79 -15.48
CA LYS A 206 -14.29 -8.06 -15.99
C LYS A 206 -13.24 -8.78 -16.84
N GLY A 207 -12.57 -8.07 -17.75
CA GLY A 207 -11.46 -8.64 -18.53
C GLY A 207 -10.32 -9.17 -17.65
N LEU A 208 -10.01 -8.50 -16.54
CA LEU A 208 -9.04 -9.01 -15.57
C LEU A 208 -9.53 -10.29 -14.88
N ARG A 209 -10.80 -10.35 -14.47
CA ARG A 209 -11.42 -11.57 -13.91
C ARG A 209 -11.31 -12.74 -14.89
N ASP A 210 -11.51 -12.47 -16.18
CA ASP A 210 -11.42 -13.49 -17.23
C ASP A 210 -9.96 -13.95 -17.47
N ARG A 211 -8.97 -13.04 -17.40
CA ARG A 211 -7.53 -13.36 -17.54
C ARG A 211 -7.00 -14.19 -16.36
N VAL A 212 -7.49 -13.92 -15.15
CA VAL A 212 -7.10 -14.66 -13.93
C VAL A 212 -7.61 -16.11 -13.95
N GLY A 213 -8.63 -16.43 -14.75
CA GLY A 213 -9.19 -17.77 -14.87
C GLY A 213 -9.67 -18.32 -13.52
N THR A 214 -9.34 -19.58 -13.20
CA THR A 214 -9.65 -20.23 -11.91
C THR A 214 -8.54 -20.05 -10.86
N ASN A 215 -7.63 -19.09 -11.03
CA ASN A 215 -6.56 -18.87 -10.08
C ASN A 215 -7.11 -18.18 -8.83
N ASP A 216 -7.55 -18.98 -7.85
CA ASP A 216 -8.20 -18.52 -6.60
C ASP A 216 -7.34 -17.56 -5.76
N LYS A 217 -6.05 -17.42 -6.09
CA LYS A 217 -5.08 -16.56 -5.38
C LYS A 217 -5.05 -15.11 -5.88
N SER A 218 -5.70 -14.82 -7.00
CA SER A 218 -5.74 -13.48 -7.58
C SER A 218 -7.14 -13.10 -8.04
N GLY A 219 -7.40 -11.82 -8.26
CA GLY A 219 -8.68 -11.40 -8.82
C GLY A 219 -9.06 -9.95 -8.57
N VAL A 220 -10.36 -9.70 -8.59
CA VAL A 220 -10.95 -8.38 -8.37
C VAL A 220 -11.89 -8.42 -7.16
N LEU A 221 -11.62 -7.57 -6.19
CA LEU A 221 -12.46 -7.41 -5.00
C LEU A 221 -13.81 -6.77 -5.35
N ASN A 222 -14.83 -7.09 -4.55
CA ASN A 222 -16.16 -6.51 -4.68
C ASN A 222 -16.23 -5.10 -4.08
N SER A 223 -15.38 -4.84 -3.08
CA SER A 223 -15.28 -3.54 -2.42
C SER A 223 -14.94 -2.43 -3.40
N CYS A 224 -15.62 -1.30 -3.24
CA CYS A 224 -15.43 -0.14 -4.07
C CYS A 224 -15.40 1.12 -3.22
N ILE A 225 -14.34 1.91 -3.37
CA ILE A 225 -14.21 3.19 -2.69
C ILE A 225 -14.87 4.27 -3.56
N ARG A 226 -15.88 4.94 -2.99
CA ARG A 226 -16.55 6.05 -3.66
C ARG A 226 -15.67 7.30 -3.66
N ARG A 227 -15.87 8.16 -4.66
CA ARG A 227 -15.30 9.51 -4.65
C ARG A 227 -15.93 10.30 -3.51
N GLU A 228 -15.11 10.79 -2.60
CA GLU A 228 -15.53 11.49 -1.38
C GLU A 228 -14.55 12.63 -1.07
N GLU A 229 -15.06 13.83 -0.83
CA GLU A 229 -14.23 15.02 -0.61
C GLU A 229 -13.48 14.94 0.73
N SER A 230 -14.13 14.35 1.74
CA SER A 230 -13.54 14.20 3.07
C SER A 230 -12.27 13.36 3.08
N ILE A 231 -12.01 12.54 2.05
CA ILE A 231 -10.73 11.84 1.89
C ILE A 231 -9.59 12.86 1.70
N GLY A 232 -9.76 13.81 0.79
CA GLY A 232 -8.76 14.85 0.53
C GLY A 232 -8.57 15.77 1.75
N GLN A 233 -9.67 16.12 2.43
CA GLN A 233 -9.63 16.94 3.64
C GLN A 233 -8.92 16.21 4.81
N ALA A 234 -9.12 14.90 4.95
CA ALA A 234 -8.41 14.08 5.94
C ALA A 234 -6.89 14.07 5.69
N SER A 235 -6.47 13.93 4.42
CA SER A 235 -5.05 14.02 4.05
C SER A 235 -4.45 15.39 4.37
N VAL A 236 -5.16 16.48 4.06
CA VAL A 236 -4.70 17.85 4.39
C VAL A 236 -4.55 18.06 5.90
N THR A 237 -5.42 17.44 6.70
CA THR A 237 -5.36 17.51 8.17
C THR A 237 -4.44 16.46 8.79
N SER A 238 -3.73 15.68 7.97
CA SER A 238 -2.76 14.67 8.40
C SER A 238 -3.32 13.67 9.40
N MET A 239 -4.48 13.08 9.08
CA MET A 239 -5.00 11.95 9.83
C MET A 239 -5.82 11.00 8.95
N PRO A 240 -5.95 9.71 9.30
CA PRO A 240 -6.81 8.78 8.57
C PRO A 240 -8.28 9.23 8.58
N LEU A 241 -9.02 8.90 7.52
CA LEU A 241 -10.40 9.39 7.30
C LEU A 241 -11.32 9.08 8.48
N ARG A 242 -11.17 7.91 9.11
CA ARG A 242 -11.98 7.52 10.27
C ARG A 242 -11.81 8.50 11.44
N TYR A 243 -10.61 9.02 11.68
CA TYR A 243 -10.34 9.98 12.76
C TYR A 243 -10.78 11.39 12.40
N TYR A 244 -10.68 11.75 11.11
CA TYR A 244 -11.14 13.04 10.61
C TYR A 244 -12.67 13.16 10.58
N ARG A 245 -13.33 12.21 9.91
CA ARG A 245 -14.79 12.21 9.71
C ARG A 245 -15.34 10.77 9.78
N PRO A 246 -15.60 10.25 10.99
CA PRO A 246 -16.12 8.90 11.19
C PRO A 246 -17.41 8.60 10.43
N SER A 247 -18.25 9.61 10.22
CA SER A 247 -19.55 9.52 9.54
C SER A 247 -19.48 9.61 8.02
N ALA A 248 -18.30 9.83 7.42
CA ALA A 248 -18.15 9.85 5.97
C ALA A 248 -18.51 8.48 5.37
N LEU A 249 -19.13 8.48 4.18
CA LEU A 249 -19.55 7.23 3.56
C LEU A 249 -18.36 6.37 3.12
N ALA A 250 -17.28 6.99 2.65
CA ALA A 250 -16.03 6.29 2.32
C ALA A 250 -15.39 5.58 3.52
N THR A 251 -15.71 6.00 4.75
CA THR A 251 -15.30 5.31 5.97
C THR A 251 -15.89 3.90 6.00
N MET A 252 -17.14 3.71 5.54
CA MET A 252 -17.75 2.37 5.38
C MET A 252 -17.10 1.58 4.25
N ASP A 253 -16.82 2.21 3.11
CA ASP A 253 -16.17 1.53 1.97
C ASP A 253 -14.81 0.93 2.36
N TYR A 254 -13.99 1.67 3.12
CA TYR A 254 -12.71 1.15 3.63
C TYR A 254 -12.89 0.05 4.69
N LYS A 255 -13.99 0.04 5.43
CA LYS A 255 -14.31 -1.06 6.37
C LYS A 255 -14.64 -2.35 5.61
N GLU A 256 -15.43 -2.24 4.55
CA GLU A 256 -15.75 -3.36 3.66
C GLU A 256 -14.49 -3.89 2.98
N LEU A 257 -13.67 -2.99 2.41
CA LEU A 257 -12.38 -3.35 1.79
C LEU A 257 -11.46 -4.05 2.79
N ALA A 258 -11.31 -3.53 4.01
CA ALA A 258 -10.48 -4.17 5.03
C ALA A 258 -10.98 -5.59 5.38
N THR A 259 -12.30 -5.76 5.51
CA THR A 259 -12.89 -7.08 5.80
C THR A 259 -12.62 -8.07 4.67
N GLU A 260 -12.81 -7.64 3.41
CA GLU A 260 -12.57 -8.48 2.24
C GLU A 260 -11.09 -8.85 2.09
N VAL A 261 -10.17 -7.90 2.31
CA VAL A 261 -8.72 -8.16 2.29
C VAL A 261 -8.31 -9.15 3.39
N LEU A 262 -8.82 -9.02 4.61
CA LEU A 262 -8.55 -9.98 5.69
C LEU A 262 -9.03 -11.39 5.34
N ASN A 263 -10.18 -11.52 4.66
CA ASN A 263 -10.65 -12.81 4.19
C ASN A 263 -9.70 -13.41 3.16
N LYS A 264 -9.19 -12.61 2.22
CA LYS A 264 -8.18 -13.04 1.23
C LYS A 264 -6.87 -13.48 1.87
N ILE A 265 -6.40 -12.77 2.90
CA ILE A 265 -5.22 -13.20 3.69
C ILE A 265 -5.46 -14.60 4.29
N ASN A 266 -6.61 -14.81 4.92
CA ASN A 266 -6.94 -16.10 5.53
C ASN A 266 -7.09 -17.22 4.49
N GLU A 267 -7.61 -16.93 3.29
CA GLU A 267 -7.71 -17.89 2.18
C GLU A 267 -6.33 -18.29 1.64
N LEU A 268 -5.39 -17.34 1.52
CA LEU A 268 -4.03 -17.60 1.05
C LEU A 268 -3.16 -18.39 2.05
N GLN A 269 -3.50 -18.33 3.34
CA GLN A 269 -2.80 -19.03 4.41
C GLN A 269 -3.30 -20.47 4.65
N ARG A 270 -4.40 -20.87 4.02
CA ARG A 270 -4.95 -22.24 4.07
C ARG A 270 -4.30 -23.13 3.02
#